data_AF-A0A0P0LXL5-F1
#
_entry.id   AF-A0A0P0LXL5-F1
#
_cell.length_a   1.000
_cell.length_b   1.000
_cell.length_c   1.000
_cell.angle_alpha   90.00
_cell.angle_beta   90.00
_cell.angle_gamma   90.00
#
_symmetry.space_group_name_H-M   'P 1'
#
loop_
_entity.id
_entity.type
_entity.pdbx_description
1 polymer ?
#
loop_
_entity_poly.entity_id
_entity_poly.type
_entity_poly.pdbx_seq_one_letter_code
_entity_poly.pdbx_strand_id
1 'polypeptide(L)'
;MTVIRKNLVLDLYYASETTSGGKVAKLTAILRDSTNGTEVLTTTLIRTGTEEDWVYTVGFQSISDASEPMLLKLETYFRGVDKEMFEKMMVKADELYTSYLNPSNTWLGQYGLRIVSNEPVENYIPESVFA
;
A
#
# COMPACT_ATOMS: atom_id res chain seq x y z
N MET A 1 5.82 -4.45 -20.99
CA MET A 1 4.99 -5.61 -20.55
C MET A 1 3.53 -5.13 -20.49
N THR A 2 2.55 -5.87 -20.99
CA THR A 2 1.14 -5.40 -20.93
C THR A 2 0.53 -5.84 -19.61
N VAL A 3 0.24 -4.88 -18.73
CA VAL A 3 -0.38 -5.15 -17.42
C VAL A 3 -1.91 -5.11 -17.58
N ILE A 4 -2.59 -6.12 -17.03
CA ILE A 4 -4.06 -6.23 -17.09
C ILE A 4 -4.61 -6.04 -15.68
N ARG A 5 -5.51 -5.06 -15.49
CA ARG A 5 -6.15 -4.76 -14.18
C ARG A 5 -6.65 -6.01 -13.44
N LYS A 6 -7.30 -6.94 -14.15
CA LYS A 6 -7.87 -8.16 -13.57
C LYS A 6 -6.83 -9.11 -12.98
N ASN A 7 -5.58 -9.00 -13.42
CA ASN A 7 -4.48 -9.81 -12.94
C ASN A 7 -3.68 -9.09 -11.86
N LEU A 8 -4.05 -7.86 -11.49
CA LEU A 8 -3.35 -7.11 -10.46
C LEU A 8 -3.88 -7.45 -9.07
N VAL A 9 -2.95 -7.91 -8.24
CA VAL A 9 -3.17 -8.15 -6.82
C VAL A 9 -2.32 -7.22 -5.98
N LEU A 10 -2.85 -6.84 -4.81
CA LEU A 10 -2.20 -5.98 -3.84
C LEU A 10 -1.78 -6.79 -2.61
N ASP A 11 -0.51 -6.63 -2.22
CA ASP A 11 -0.08 -6.88 -0.85
C ASP A 11 0.11 -5.54 -0.15
N LEU A 12 -0.32 -5.45 1.11
CA LEU A 12 -0.14 -4.26 1.93
C LEU A 12 0.64 -4.64 3.20
N TYR A 13 1.66 -3.83 3.50
CA TYR A 13 2.49 -3.99 4.68
C TYR A 13 2.37 -2.76 5.56
N TYR A 14 2.38 -2.98 6.86
CA TYR A 14 2.35 -1.94 7.88
C TYR A 14 3.62 -1.97 8.71
N ALA A 15 4.20 -0.79 8.91
CA ALA A 15 5.26 -0.56 9.88
C ALA A 15 4.98 0.75 10.61
N SER A 16 5.46 0.86 11.84
CA SER A 16 5.36 2.09 12.62
C SER A 16 6.61 2.33 13.43
N GLU A 17 6.93 3.60 13.64
CA GLU A 17 8.04 4.03 14.47
C GLU A 17 7.68 5.32 15.20
N THR A 18 8.44 5.64 16.25
CA THR A 18 8.38 6.92 16.94
C THR A 18 9.66 7.69 16.67
N THR A 19 9.54 8.85 16.04
CA THR A 19 10.68 9.72 15.67
C THR A 19 10.47 11.09 16.28
N SER A 20 11.42 11.54 17.11
CA SER A 20 11.45 12.90 17.69
C SER A 20 10.13 13.36 18.36
N GLY A 21 9.43 12.46 19.04
CA GLY A 21 8.17 12.76 19.74
C GLY A 21 6.90 12.67 18.88
N GLY A 22 7.04 12.45 17.56
CA GLY A 22 5.94 12.18 16.65
C GLY A 22 5.73 10.69 16.39
N LYS A 23 4.50 10.32 16.05
CA LYS A 23 4.15 8.96 15.58
C LYS A 23 4.33 8.92 14.07
N VAL A 24 4.99 7.89 13.56
CA VAL A 24 5.16 7.64 12.12
C VAL A 24 4.55 6.29 11.79
N ALA A 25 3.60 6.28 10.87
CA ALA A 25 3.03 5.07 10.29
C ALA A 25 3.44 4.98 8.82
N LYS A 26 3.85 3.78 8.38
CA LYS A 26 4.28 3.48 7.03
C LYS A 26 3.42 2.34 6.49
N LEU A 27 2.81 2.57 5.33
CA LEU A 27 2.06 1.57 4.58
C LEU A 27 2.76 1.32 3.25
N THR A 28 3.28 0.11 3.03
CA THR A 28 3.88 -0.26 1.75
C THR A 28 2.89 -1.10 0.95
N ALA A 29 2.44 -0.55 -0.18
CA ALA A 29 1.61 -1.22 -1.17
C ALA A 29 2.50 -1.83 -2.26
N ILE A 30 2.39 -3.14 -2.48
CA ILE A 30 3.05 -3.86 -3.57
C ILE A 30 1.99 -4.42 -4.50
N LEU A 31 1.98 -3.94 -5.74
CA LEU A 31 1.16 -4.49 -6.81
C LEU A 31 1.95 -5.56 -7.57
N ARG A 32 1.33 -6.72 -7.75
CA ARG A 32 1.89 -7.84 -8.50
C ARG A 32 0.95 -8.27 -9.61
N ASP A 33 1.53 -8.72 -10.71
CA ASP A 33 0.79 -9.46 -11.73
C ASP A 33 0.65 -10.93 -11.26
N SER A 34 -0.58 -11.36 -10.99
CA SER A 34 -0.90 -12.71 -10.52
C SER A 34 -0.57 -13.81 -11.54
N THR A 35 -0.37 -13.45 -12.81
CA THR A 35 -0.06 -14.41 -13.89
C THR A 35 1.34 -14.97 -13.77
N ASN A 36 2.29 -14.12 -13.34
CA ASN A 36 3.71 -14.45 -13.29
C ASN A 36 4.35 -14.17 -11.91
N GLY A 37 3.61 -13.58 -10.97
CA GLY A 37 4.07 -13.20 -9.63
C GLY A 37 4.99 -11.98 -9.59
N THR A 38 5.14 -11.26 -10.72
CA THR A 38 6.09 -10.15 -10.84
C THR A 38 5.57 -8.91 -10.14
N GLU A 39 6.41 -8.28 -9.33
CA GLU A 39 6.14 -6.96 -8.76
C GLU A 39 6.22 -5.90 -9.86
N VAL A 40 5.13 -5.16 -10.05
CA VAL A 40 5.02 -4.15 -11.10
C VAL A 40 5.02 -2.72 -10.55
N LEU A 41 4.63 -2.56 -9.29
CA LEU A 41 4.66 -1.27 -8.60
C LEU A 41 4.82 -1.50 -7.10
N THR A 42 5.71 -0.72 -6.49
CA THR A 42 5.92 -0.68 -5.04
C THR A 42 5.87 0.76 -4.58
N THR A 43 4.97 1.08 -3.64
CA THR A 43 4.86 2.42 -3.05
C THR A 43 4.77 2.35 -1.54
N THR A 44 5.54 3.19 -0.85
CA THR A 44 5.47 3.40 0.59
C THR A 44 4.81 4.73 0.88
N LEU A 45 3.66 4.70 1.51
CA LEU A 45 2.92 5.83 2.04
C LEU A 45 3.33 6.06 3.50
N ILE A 46 3.50 7.32 3.88
CA ILE A 46 3.95 7.69 5.22
C ILE A 46 2.96 8.69 5.81
N ARG A 47 2.49 8.40 7.01
CA ARG A 47 1.74 9.34 7.85
C ARG A 47 2.61 9.71 9.04
N THR A 48 2.97 10.98 9.17
CA THR A 48 3.80 11.50 10.26
C THR A 48 3.08 12.64 10.95
N GLY A 49 3.14 12.68 12.28
CA GLY A 49 2.59 13.81 13.02
C GLY A 49 2.17 13.47 14.46
N THR A 50 1.27 14.29 14.96
CA THR A 50 0.57 14.13 16.24
C THR A 50 -0.93 13.93 15.97
N GLU A 51 -1.71 13.63 17.01
CA GLU A 51 -3.15 13.37 16.85
C GLU A 51 -3.93 14.57 16.29
N GLU A 52 -3.38 15.78 16.41
CA GLU A 52 -3.97 17.03 15.95
C GLU A 52 -3.56 17.39 14.51
N ASP A 53 -2.31 17.11 14.13
CA ASP A 53 -1.74 17.47 12.83
C ASP A 53 -1.02 16.28 12.16
N TRP A 54 -1.72 15.61 11.23
CA TRP A 54 -1.16 14.52 10.42
C TRP A 54 -0.76 15.02 9.04
N VAL A 55 0.46 14.69 8.63
CA VAL A 55 0.99 14.91 7.28
C VAL A 55 1.12 13.57 6.56
N TYR A 56 0.62 13.52 5.32
CA TYR A 56 0.65 12.34 4.46
C TYR A 56 1.62 12.59 3.31
N THR A 57 2.59 11.68 3.14
CA THR A 57 3.60 11.79 2.09
C THR A 57 3.87 10.45 1.45
N VAL A 58 4.42 10.47 0.23
CA VAL A 58 5.01 9.29 -0.38
C VAL A 58 6.50 9.24 -0.03
N GLY A 59 6.95 8.10 0.49
CA GLY A 59 8.34 7.84 0.83
C GLY A 59 9.12 7.25 -0.34
N PHE A 60 8.87 5.98 -0.65
CA PHE A 60 9.50 5.27 -1.76
C PHE A 60 8.46 4.93 -2.81
N GLN A 61 8.81 5.04 -4.08
CA GLN A 61 7.94 4.61 -5.16
C GLN A 61 8.77 4.10 -6.33
N SER A 62 8.36 2.95 -6.89
CA SER A 62 9.00 2.31 -8.03
C SER A 62 7.95 1.62 -8.90
N ILE A 63 8.14 1.70 -10.21
CA ILE A 63 7.37 0.96 -11.21
C ILE A 63 8.32 0.16 -12.09
N SER A 64 7.89 -1.03 -12.52
CA SER A 64 8.71 -1.93 -13.34
C SER A 64 8.85 -1.47 -14.78
N ASP A 65 7.86 -0.75 -15.31
CA ASP A 65 7.80 -0.32 -16.71
C ASP A 65 7.11 1.04 -16.85
N ALA A 66 7.90 2.10 -17.00
CA ALA A 66 7.39 3.47 -17.17
C ALA A 66 6.79 3.73 -18.57
N SER A 67 6.87 2.78 -19.49
CA SER A 67 6.21 2.88 -20.81
C SER A 67 4.76 2.39 -20.77
N GLU A 68 4.35 1.72 -19.70
CA GLU A 68 3.01 1.17 -19.54
C GLU A 68 2.06 2.22 -18.93
N PRO A 69 1.02 2.67 -19.67
CA PRO A 69 0.15 3.75 -19.21
C PRO A 69 -0.61 3.47 -17.91
N MET A 70 -1.03 2.23 -17.65
CA MET A 70 -1.78 1.90 -16.43
C MET A 70 -0.88 1.97 -15.18
N LEU A 71 0.38 1.53 -15.26
CA LEU A 71 1.36 1.68 -14.18
C LEU A 71 1.65 3.16 -13.87
N LEU A 72 1.71 4.02 -14.88
CA LEU A 72 1.86 5.47 -14.67
C LEU A 72 0.63 6.09 -13.97
N LYS A 73 -0.58 5.68 -14.35
CA LYS A 73 -1.81 6.14 -13.67
C LYS A 73 -1.84 5.70 -12.21
N LEU A 74 -1.47 4.44 -11.94
CA LEU A 74 -1.37 3.91 -10.58
C LEU A 74 -0.30 4.64 -9.76
N GLU A 75 0.86 4.88 -10.37
CA GLU A 75 1.94 5.64 -9.75
C GLU A 75 1.47 7.05 -9.36
N THR A 76 0.85 7.76 -10.29
CA THR A 76 0.28 9.09 -10.07
C THR A 76 -0.80 9.08 -8.98
N TYR A 77 -1.66 8.06 -8.97
CA TYR A 77 -2.69 7.90 -7.92
C TYR A 77 -2.06 7.84 -6.54
N PHE A 78 -1.05 6.99 -6.33
CA PHE A 78 -0.38 6.89 -5.04
C PHE A 78 0.41 8.16 -4.67
N ARG A 79 0.92 8.92 -5.65
CA ARG A 79 1.55 10.24 -5.41
C ARG A 79 0.57 11.25 -4.82
N GLY A 80 -0.71 11.15 -5.16
CA GLY A 80 -1.78 11.97 -4.62
C GLY A 80 -2.27 11.52 -3.24
N VAL A 81 -1.46 10.79 -2.47
CA VAL A 81 -1.87 10.29 -1.15
C VAL A 81 -2.41 11.41 -0.27
N ASP A 82 -3.61 11.16 0.25
CA ASP A 82 -4.28 12.01 1.21
C ASP A 82 -4.72 11.18 2.42
N LYS A 83 -5.40 11.86 3.36
CA LYS A 83 -5.93 11.23 4.55
C LYS A 83 -6.92 10.11 4.21
N GLU A 84 -7.86 10.35 3.31
CA GLU A 84 -8.92 9.39 3.00
C GLU A 84 -8.34 8.09 2.45
N MET A 85 -7.41 8.19 1.50
CA MET A 85 -6.72 7.05 0.91
C MET A 85 -5.90 6.28 1.96
N PHE A 86 -5.11 6.98 2.77
CA PHE A 86 -4.26 6.34 3.77
C PHE A 86 -5.09 5.63 4.84
N GLU A 87 -6.09 6.31 5.42
CA GLU A 87 -6.93 5.73 6.46
C GLU A 87 -7.75 4.54 5.93
N LYS A 88 -8.26 4.60 4.69
CA LYS A 88 -8.95 3.45 4.06
C LYS A 88 -8.07 2.20 4.04
N MET A 89 -6.79 2.34 3.74
CA MET A 89 -5.84 1.22 3.76
C MET A 89 -5.46 0.81 5.19
N MET A 90 -5.38 1.77 6.11
CA MET A 90 -5.06 1.55 7.52
C MET A 90 -6.13 0.74 8.26
N VAL A 91 -7.41 0.79 7.84
CA VAL A 91 -8.49 -0.03 8.43
C VAL A 91 -8.12 -1.52 8.47
N LYS A 92 -7.39 -2.02 7.46
CA LYS A 92 -6.93 -3.42 7.45
C LYS A 92 -5.83 -3.72 8.48
N ALA A 93 -5.02 -2.72 8.81
CA ALA A 93 -4.08 -2.85 9.93
C ALA A 93 -4.87 -2.99 11.24
N ASP A 94 -5.87 -2.13 11.47
CA ASP A 94 -6.68 -2.14 12.69
C ASP A 94 -7.49 -3.43 12.84
N GLU A 95 -8.09 -3.95 11.76
CA GLU A 95 -8.75 -5.26 11.73
C GLU A 95 -7.78 -6.39 12.14
N LEU A 96 -6.53 -6.33 11.68
CA LEU A 96 -5.51 -7.33 12.01
C LEU A 96 -4.99 -7.20 13.46
N TYR A 97 -4.94 -5.99 14.01
CA TYR A 97 -4.57 -5.79 15.42
C TYR A 97 -5.70 -6.17 16.39
N THR A 98 -6.95 -6.01 15.97
CA THR A 98 -8.15 -6.31 16.79
C THR A 98 -8.57 -7.78 16.71
N SER A 99 -8.35 -8.44 15.57
CA SER A 99 -8.35 -9.90 15.53
C SER A 99 -7.07 -10.40 16.19
N TYR A 100 -7.18 -11.25 17.21
CA TYR A 100 -6.01 -11.82 17.90
C TYR A 100 -4.96 -12.26 16.88
N LEU A 101 -3.82 -11.54 16.80
CA LEU A 101 -2.76 -11.78 15.82
C LEU A 101 -2.46 -13.28 15.78
N ASN A 102 -2.89 -13.95 14.72
CA ASN A 102 -2.70 -15.39 14.62
C ASN A 102 -1.24 -15.64 14.25
N PRO A 103 -0.41 -16.19 15.17
CA PRO A 103 1.02 -16.34 14.95
C PRO A 103 1.36 -17.22 13.72
N SER A 104 0.37 -17.99 13.23
CA SER A 104 0.51 -18.87 12.08
C SER A 104 0.42 -18.14 10.73
N ASN A 105 -0.24 -16.98 10.69
CA ASN A 105 -0.53 -16.23 9.46
C ASN A 105 0.04 -14.80 9.46
N THR A 106 0.59 -14.35 10.59
CA THR A 106 1.22 -13.02 10.74
C THR A 106 2.67 -13.09 10.28
N TRP A 107 2.94 -12.63 9.06
CA TRP A 107 4.29 -12.56 8.50
C TRP A 107 4.90 -11.16 8.59
N LEU A 108 6.08 -11.06 9.18
CA LEU A 108 6.94 -9.87 9.15
C LEU A 108 7.86 -9.96 7.93
N GLY A 109 7.57 -9.15 6.92
CA GLY A 109 8.41 -9.00 5.73
C GLY A 109 9.39 -7.83 5.84
N GLN A 110 10.14 -7.57 4.77
CA GLN A 110 11.09 -6.46 4.67
C GLN A 110 10.46 -5.08 4.96
N TYR A 111 9.17 -4.93 4.67
CA TYR A 111 8.41 -3.68 4.85
C TYR A 111 7.56 -3.64 6.12
N GLY A 112 7.76 -4.62 7.03
CA GLY A 112 6.98 -4.75 8.25
C GLY A 112 5.92 -5.84 8.16
N LEU A 113 4.85 -5.68 8.93
CA LEU A 113 3.79 -6.66 9.06
C LEU A 113 2.94 -6.71 7.78
N ARG A 114 2.84 -7.86 7.12
CA ARG A 114 1.90 -8.00 6.00
C ARG A 114 0.46 -8.05 6.54
N ILE A 115 -0.34 -7.04 6.23
CA ILE A 115 -1.73 -6.88 6.69
C ILE A 115 -2.75 -7.28 5.61
N VAL A 116 -2.35 -7.27 4.34
CA VAL A 116 -3.16 -7.75 3.21
C VAL A 116 -2.27 -8.59 2.31
N SER A 117 -2.78 -9.72 1.81
CA SER A 117 -2.04 -10.54 0.86
C SER A 117 -2.91 -11.01 -0.30
N ASN A 118 -2.43 -10.80 -1.52
CA ASN A 118 -3.00 -11.32 -2.75
C ASN A 118 -4.47 -10.91 -3.00
N GLU A 119 -4.86 -9.72 -2.54
CA GLU A 119 -6.20 -9.18 -2.75
C GLU A 119 -6.33 -8.51 -4.12
N PRO A 120 -7.48 -8.61 -4.80
CA PRO A 120 -7.71 -7.86 -6.03
C PRO A 120 -7.54 -6.34 -5.84
N VAL A 121 -6.84 -5.70 -6.78
CA VAL A 121 -6.52 -4.26 -6.70
C VAL A 121 -7.77 -3.37 -6.63
N GLU A 122 -8.89 -3.83 -7.19
CA GLU A 122 -10.17 -3.12 -7.24
C GLU A 122 -10.82 -2.90 -5.86
N ASN A 123 -10.44 -3.68 -4.84
CA ASN A 123 -10.91 -3.48 -3.48
C ASN A 123 -10.33 -2.20 -2.86
N TYR A 124 -9.16 -1.77 -3.33
CA TYR A 124 -8.40 -0.67 -2.75
C TYR A 124 -8.38 0.56 -3.63
N ILE A 125 -8.21 0.37 -4.94
CA ILE A 125 -8.04 1.46 -5.92
C ILE A 125 -9.37 1.72 -6.65
N PRO A 126 -9.85 2.98 -6.69
CA PRO A 126 -11.06 3.34 -7.42
C PRO A 126 -10.99 3.03 -8.91
N GLU A 127 -12.12 2.67 -9.52
CA GLU A 127 -12.20 2.39 -10.96
C GLU A 127 -11.80 3.60 -11.82
N SER A 128 -12.03 4.82 -11.33
CA SER A 128 -11.65 6.07 -12.01
C SER A 128 -10.14 6.19 -12.29
N VAL A 129 -9.29 5.48 -11.55
CA VAL A 129 -7.84 5.45 -11.78
C VAL A 129 -7.48 4.65 -13.04
N PHE A 130 -8.31 3.69 -13.41
CA PHE A 130 -8.07 2.80 -14.55
C PHE A 130 -8.73 3.28 -15.85
N ALA A 131 -9.65 4.25 -15.77
CA ALA A 131 -10.33 4.86 -16.91
C ALA A 131 -9.37 5.66 -17.80
#